data_AF-A0A4Q5PLP2-F1
#
_entry.id   AF-A0A4Q5PLP2-F1
#
_cell.length_a   1.000
_cell.length_b   1.000
_cell.length_c   1.000
_cell.angle_alpha   90.00
_cell.angle_beta   90.00
_cell.angle_gamma   90.00
#
_symmetry.space_group_name_H-M   'P 1'
#
loop_
_entity.id
_entity.type
_entity.pdbx_description
1 polymer ?
#
loop_
_entity_poly.entity_id
_entity_poly.type
_entity_poly.pdbx_seq_one_letter_code
_entity_poly.pdbx_strand_id
1 'polypeptide(L)'
;MPPMLPPSASRISAPASSVSAILSKGVARLETTLRLTTAILALAAGVYTYLGVRDLLNGSPTMVFFAAVIYAVAVSVGIYAFWVFLMQFMPHVVDRRGRSLMFGCMALGSLMIVAMSSWLNASALAGAAAIQQHLAITVQNYTRDLDTANSNAIAAQSLLPDIQLASARFSKLADAERAGSLTGTSGSGTVVQLLTQMSGQLEGVGNEVQASGKRVSSLFELGGKHLAKMRELISDRGPITTRSDAFATESLALMGVIANLQQTSVAPAVKRAATSLTSGFIAPVAAGRGDLADRQSSVVSKVESSIAAQASSLAEAAEKILALPKVEPGRFQAMSPAEAVLHYAGDFIPSWAGAISIDLMPAVLVLILCVVHAAIRREGAPTVAATDMTVGDMMAALQMARDVS
;
A
#
# COMPACT_ATOMS: atom_id res chain seq x y z
N MET A 1 -88.65 -51.83 -32.76
CA MET A 1 -88.20 -50.47 -33.12
C MET A 1 -87.21 -50.00 -32.06
N PRO A 2 -85.98 -49.61 -32.44
CA PRO A 2 -84.90 -49.30 -31.51
C PRO A 2 -84.99 -47.84 -31.03
N PRO A 3 -84.53 -47.50 -29.81
CA PRO A 3 -84.23 -46.11 -29.47
C PRO A 3 -82.79 -45.76 -29.86
N MET A 4 -82.67 -44.67 -30.62
CA MET A 4 -81.44 -44.05 -31.12
C MET A 4 -80.46 -43.68 -29.99
N LEU A 5 -79.18 -44.02 -30.19
CA LEU A 5 -78.06 -43.43 -29.46
C LEU A 5 -77.88 -41.95 -29.87
N PRO A 6 -77.69 -41.02 -28.92
CA PRO A 6 -77.36 -39.63 -29.26
C PRO A 6 -75.90 -39.51 -29.75
N PRO A 7 -75.59 -38.49 -30.57
CA PRO A 7 -74.29 -38.36 -31.21
C PRO A 7 -73.20 -38.01 -30.19
N SER A 8 -72.03 -38.60 -30.40
CA SER A 8 -70.78 -38.35 -29.69
C SER A 8 -70.48 -36.86 -29.58
N ALA A 9 -70.46 -36.35 -28.35
CA ALA A 9 -69.97 -35.02 -28.03
C ALA A 9 -68.50 -34.92 -28.49
N SER A 10 -68.25 -34.08 -29.49
CA SER A 10 -66.92 -33.59 -29.82
C SER A 10 -66.37 -32.88 -28.58
N ARG A 11 -65.46 -33.56 -27.86
CA ARG A 11 -64.61 -32.89 -26.89
C ARG A 11 -63.74 -31.93 -27.69
N ILE A 12 -64.13 -30.66 -27.70
CA ILE A 12 -63.24 -29.56 -28.07
C ILE A 12 -62.11 -29.61 -27.04
N SER A 13 -60.98 -30.19 -27.42
CA SER A 13 -59.74 -30.05 -26.68
C SER A 13 -59.41 -28.56 -26.67
N ALA A 14 -59.60 -27.90 -25.53
CA ALA A 14 -58.99 -26.60 -25.30
C ALA A 14 -57.49 -26.75 -25.59
N PRO A 15 -56.87 -25.89 -26.43
CA PRO A 15 -55.44 -25.99 -26.65
C PRO A 15 -54.79 -25.66 -25.31
N ALA A 16 -54.15 -26.66 -24.69
CA ALA A 16 -53.20 -26.41 -23.63
C ALA A 16 -52.23 -25.37 -24.21
N SER A 17 -52.21 -24.16 -23.65
CA SER A 17 -51.24 -23.15 -24.06
C SER A 17 -49.87 -23.82 -23.99
N SER A 18 -49.24 -24.09 -25.14
CA SER A 18 -47.96 -24.78 -25.16
C SER A 18 -47.00 -24.01 -24.27
N VAL A 19 -46.20 -24.70 -23.47
CA VAL A 19 -45.24 -24.07 -22.55
C VAL A 19 -44.35 -23.07 -23.33
N SER A 20 -44.05 -23.36 -24.59
CA SER A 20 -43.46 -22.47 -25.58
C SER A 20 -44.18 -21.11 -25.75
N ALA A 21 -45.52 -21.08 -25.82
CA ALA A 21 -46.29 -19.84 -25.91
C ALA A 21 -46.26 -19.00 -24.62
N ILE A 22 -46.20 -19.64 -23.44
CA ILE A 22 -46.02 -18.97 -22.15
C ILE A 22 -44.62 -18.36 -22.06
N LEU A 23 -43.58 -19.14 -22.41
CA LEU A 23 -42.19 -18.69 -22.43
C LEU A 23 -41.98 -17.55 -23.43
N SER A 24 -42.56 -17.63 -24.63
CA SER A 24 -42.45 -16.59 -25.67
C SER A 24 -43.09 -15.26 -25.24
N LYS A 25 -44.27 -15.30 -24.61
CA LYS A 25 -44.89 -14.11 -24.01
C LYS A 25 -44.06 -13.56 -22.85
N GLY A 26 -43.45 -14.43 -22.06
CA GLY A 26 -42.51 -14.08 -21.00
C GLY A 26 -41.29 -13.33 -21.53
N VAL A 27 -40.66 -13.84 -22.61
CA VAL A 27 -39.50 -13.21 -23.26
C VAL A 27 -39.82 -11.82 -23.79
N ALA A 28 -40.96 -11.64 -24.49
CA ALA A 28 -41.34 -10.33 -25.02
C ALA A 28 -41.51 -9.27 -23.92
N ARG A 29 -42.03 -9.66 -22.76
CA ARG A 29 -42.11 -8.77 -21.58
C ARG A 29 -40.73 -8.53 -20.96
N LEU A 30 -39.90 -9.58 -20.89
CA LEU A 30 -38.57 -9.53 -20.30
C LEU A 30 -37.60 -8.67 -21.12
N GLU A 31 -37.74 -8.64 -22.44
CA GLU A 31 -36.85 -7.88 -23.35
C GLU A 31 -36.81 -6.39 -22.99
N THR A 32 -37.96 -5.77 -22.73
CA THR A 32 -38.04 -4.37 -22.29
C THR A 32 -37.34 -4.17 -20.94
N THR A 33 -37.59 -5.07 -19.98
CA THR A 33 -36.95 -5.01 -18.66
C THR A 33 -35.44 -5.17 -18.76
N LEU A 34 -34.93 -6.09 -19.58
CA LEU A 34 -33.50 -6.35 -19.76
C LEU A 34 -32.77 -5.18 -20.39
N ARG A 35 -33.37 -4.54 -21.41
CA ARG A 35 -32.83 -3.32 -22.01
C ARG A 35 -32.77 -2.18 -20.98
N LEU A 36 -33.82 -2.01 -20.18
CA LEU A 36 -33.85 -0.99 -19.12
C LEU A 36 -32.81 -1.29 -18.03
N THR A 37 -32.72 -2.53 -17.55
CA THR A 37 -31.71 -2.95 -16.57
C THR A 37 -30.30 -2.70 -17.09
N THR A 38 -30.02 -3.05 -18.33
CA THR A 38 -28.70 -2.83 -18.96
C THR A 38 -28.41 -1.34 -19.13
N ALA A 39 -29.41 -0.53 -19.46
CA ALA A 39 -29.26 0.93 -19.52
C ALA A 39 -28.92 1.53 -18.15
N ILE A 40 -29.57 1.06 -17.08
CA ILE A 40 -29.28 1.49 -15.70
C ILE A 40 -27.87 1.08 -15.28
N LEU A 41 -27.45 -0.16 -15.58
CA LEU A 41 -26.10 -0.65 -15.29
C LEU A 41 -25.03 0.14 -16.05
N ALA A 42 -25.25 0.37 -17.35
CA ALA A 42 -24.34 1.16 -18.18
C ALA A 42 -24.25 2.61 -17.71
N LEU A 43 -25.35 3.20 -17.28
CA LEU A 43 -25.37 4.54 -16.67
C LEU A 43 -24.59 4.57 -15.34
N ALA A 44 -24.79 3.57 -14.49
CA ALA A 44 -24.04 3.46 -13.23
C ALA A 44 -22.52 3.33 -13.48
N ALA A 45 -22.12 2.45 -14.41
CA ALA A 45 -20.72 2.33 -14.87
C ALA A 45 -20.20 3.67 -15.41
N GLY A 46 -21.00 4.38 -16.19
CA GLY A 46 -20.70 5.72 -16.71
C GLY A 46 -20.42 6.75 -15.61
N VAL A 47 -21.29 6.83 -14.61
CA VAL A 47 -21.12 7.75 -13.47
C VAL A 47 -19.84 7.44 -12.71
N TYR A 48 -19.54 6.17 -12.45
CA TYR A 48 -18.30 5.80 -11.76
C TYR A 48 -17.05 6.02 -12.62
N THR A 49 -17.14 5.74 -13.93
CA THR A 49 -16.09 6.06 -14.89
C THR A 49 -15.83 7.57 -14.93
N TYR A 50 -16.87 8.41 -14.91
CA TYR A 50 -16.74 9.86 -14.83
C TYR A 50 -15.96 10.26 -13.58
N LEU A 51 -16.35 9.76 -12.40
CA LEU A 51 -15.68 10.06 -11.14
C LEU A 51 -14.21 9.61 -11.16
N GLY A 52 -13.95 8.39 -11.64
CA GLY A 52 -12.59 7.86 -11.78
C GLY A 52 -11.72 8.72 -12.71
N VAL A 53 -12.18 8.99 -13.94
CA VAL A 53 -11.41 9.77 -14.93
C VAL A 53 -11.19 11.20 -14.48
N ARG A 54 -12.19 11.83 -13.83
CA ARG A 54 -12.07 13.19 -13.32
C ARG A 54 -10.89 13.35 -12.38
N ASP A 55 -10.62 12.34 -11.56
CA ASP A 55 -9.53 12.35 -10.60
C ASP A 55 -8.16 12.02 -11.22
N LEU A 56 -8.11 11.48 -12.45
CA LEU A 56 -6.87 11.24 -13.19
C LEU A 56 -6.42 12.43 -14.05
N LEU A 57 -7.36 13.25 -14.49
CA LEU A 57 -7.06 14.33 -15.43
C LEU A 57 -6.55 15.58 -14.70
N ASN A 58 -5.41 16.09 -15.15
CA ASN A 58 -4.87 17.38 -14.73
C ASN A 58 -5.22 18.46 -15.74
N GLY A 59 -5.77 19.60 -15.29
CA GLY A 59 -6.12 20.71 -16.18
C GLY A 59 -7.07 21.71 -15.53
N SER A 60 -7.61 22.63 -16.33
CA SER A 60 -8.65 23.55 -15.86
C SER A 60 -9.91 22.77 -15.48
N PRO A 61 -10.68 23.21 -14.45
CA PRO A 61 -11.89 22.52 -14.02
C PRO A 61 -12.86 22.23 -15.17
N THR A 62 -12.98 23.19 -16.10
CA THR A 62 -13.82 23.08 -17.30
C THR A 62 -13.33 22.00 -18.24
N MET A 63 -12.01 21.94 -18.52
CA MET A 63 -11.44 20.93 -19.41
C MET A 63 -11.61 19.52 -18.84
N VAL A 64 -11.26 19.34 -17.55
CA VAL A 64 -11.39 18.06 -16.84
C VAL A 64 -12.84 17.59 -16.82
N PHE A 65 -13.78 18.51 -16.56
CA PHE A 65 -15.21 18.21 -16.58
C PHE A 65 -15.66 17.68 -17.95
N PHE A 66 -15.40 18.41 -19.04
CA PHE A 66 -15.85 18.01 -20.37
C PHE A 66 -15.18 16.72 -20.85
N ALA A 67 -13.87 16.56 -20.62
CA ALA A 67 -13.15 15.35 -21.00
C ALA A 67 -13.69 14.11 -20.26
N ALA A 68 -13.91 14.20 -18.95
CA ALA A 68 -14.48 13.12 -18.17
C ALA A 68 -15.92 12.79 -18.60
N VAL A 69 -16.76 13.79 -18.92
CA VAL A 69 -18.13 13.56 -19.43
C VAL A 69 -18.10 12.84 -20.77
N ILE A 70 -17.29 13.30 -21.73
CA ILE A 70 -17.20 12.69 -23.06
C ILE A 70 -16.75 11.23 -22.94
N TYR A 71 -15.73 10.97 -22.12
CA TYR A 71 -15.24 9.61 -21.89
C TYR A 71 -16.32 8.73 -21.25
N ALA A 72 -16.95 9.19 -20.17
CA ALA A 72 -18.00 8.44 -19.48
C ALA A 72 -19.20 8.11 -20.38
N VAL A 73 -19.63 9.06 -21.22
CA VAL A 73 -20.71 8.84 -22.20
C VAL A 73 -20.30 7.81 -23.24
N ALA A 74 -19.09 7.94 -23.82
CA ALA A 74 -18.59 6.99 -24.80
C ALA A 74 -18.52 5.55 -24.24
N VAL A 75 -18.00 5.39 -23.02
CA VAL A 75 -17.94 4.10 -22.32
C VAL A 75 -19.34 3.55 -22.05
N SER A 76 -20.26 4.37 -21.52
CA SER A 76 -21.63 3.94 -21.23
C SER A 76 -22.37 3.45 -22.47
N VAL A 77 -22.28 4.21 -23.56
CA VAL A 77 -22.89 3.84 -24.85
C VAL A 77 -22.26 2.57 -25.39
N GLY A 78 -20.93 2.43 -25.30
CA GLY A 78 -20.21 1.23 -25.72
C GLY A 78 -20.64 -0.03 -24.96
N ILE A 79 -20.68 0.04 -23.62
CA ILE A 79 -21.14 -1.05 -22.75
C ILE A 79 -22.59 -1.42 -23.07
N TYR A 80 -23.48 -0.42 -23.13
CA TYR A 80 -24.89 -0.64 -23.43
C TYR A 80 -25.08 -1.29 -24.80
N ALA A 81 -24.47 -0.74 -25.86
CA ALA A 81 -24.59 -1.26 -27.21
C ALA A 81 -24.04 -2.68 -27.33
N PHE A 82 -22.88 -2.96 -26.71
CA PHE A 82 -22.28 -4.29 -26.70
C PHE A 82 -23.22 -5.34 -26.09
N TRP A 83 -23.77 -5.07 -24.91
CA TRP A 83 -24.66 -6.01 -24.23
C TRP A 83 -26.01 -6.16 -24.91
N VAL A 84 -26.60 -5.08 -25.42
CA VAL A 84 -27.84 -5.14 -26.21
C VAL A 84 -27.64 -5.95 -27.48
N PHE A 85 -26.52 -5.78 -28.18
CA PHE A 85 -26.19 -6.57 -29.36
C PHE A 85 -26.11 -8.07 -29.03
N LEU A 86 -25.43 -8.44 -27.94
CA LEU A 86 -25.36 -9.84 -27.52
C LEU A 86 -26.73 -10.40 -27.13
N MET A 87 -27.54 -9.65 -26.38
CA MET A 87 -28.91 -10.08 -26.03
C MET A 87 -29.79 -10.28 -27.26
N GLN A 88 -29.61 -9.47 -28.30
CA GLN A 88 -30.39 -9.57 -29.54
C GLN A 88 -29.94 -10.74 -30.43
N PHE A 89 -28.63 -10.90 -30.66
CA PHE A 89 -28.16 -11.85 -31.66
C PHE A 89 -27.81 -13.22 -31.07
N MET A 90 -27.23 -13.30 -29.88
CA MET A 90 -26.73 -14.57 -29.32
C MET A 90 -27.81 -15.66 -29.19
N PRO A 91 -29.04 -15.37 -28.70
CA PRO A 91 -30.07 -16.40 -28.55
C PRO A 91 -30.54 -17.01 -29.88
N HIS A 92 -30.36 -16.30 -31.00
CA HIS A 92 -30.81 -16.69 -32.33
C HIS A 92 -29.77 -17.49 -33.12
N VAL A 93 -28.50 -17.48 -32.70
CA VAL A 93 -27.42 -18.23 -33.38
C VAL A 93 -27.46 -19.70 -32.96
N VAL A 94 -27.93 -20.56 -33.88
CA VAL A 94 -28.14 -21.99 -33.61
C VAL A 94 -26.94 -22.85 -34.02
N ASP A 95 -26.12 -22.41 -34.97
CA ASP A 95 -24.95 -23.17 -35.43
C ASP A 95 -23.87 -23.29 -34.34
N ARG A 96 -23.18 -24.44 -34.29
CA ARG A 96 -22.13 -24.70 -33.28
C ARG A 96 -20.93 -23.76 -33.44
N ARG A 97 -20.48 -23.50 -34.68
CA ARG A 97 -19.36 -22.59 -34.93
C ARG A 97 -19.77 -21.15 -34.63
N GLY A 98 -20.94 -20.73 -35.14
CA GLY A 98 -21.48 -19.40 -34.86
C GLY A 98 -21.62 -19.11 -33.37
N ARG A 99 -22.10 -20.10 -32.59
CA ARG A 99 -22.26 -19.95 -31.13
C ARG A 99 -20.92 -19.85 -30.41
N SER A 100 -19.94 -20.66 -30.80
CA SER A 100 -18.58 -20.58 -30.25
C SER A 100 -17.94 -19.22 -30.53
N LEU A 101 -18.12 -18.67 -31.72
CA LEU A 101 -17.64 -17.34 -32.07
C LEU A 101 -18.32 -16.25 -31.23
N MET A 102 -19.64 -16.34 -31.02
CA MET A 102 -20.37 -15.40 -30.17
C MET A 102 -19.92 -15.45 -28.70
N PHE A 103 -19.63 -16.64 -28.16
CA PHE A 103 -19.02 -16.77 -26.83
C PHE A 103 -17.60 -16.19 -26.79
N GLY A 104 -16.81 -16.37 -27.85
CA GLY A 104 -15.51 -15.73 -28.00
C GLY A 104 -15.60 -14.20 -28.01
N CYS A 105 -16.54 -13.62 -28.79
CA CYS A 105 -16.82 -12.19 -28.80
C CYS A 105 -17.30 -11.68 -27.44
N MET A 106 -18.15 -12.44 -26.74
CA MET A 106 -18.60 -12.09 -25.40
C MET A 106 -17.45 -12.08 -24.40
N ALA A 107 -16.59 -13.10 -24.41
CA ALA A 107 -15.42 -13.17 -23.54
C ALA A 107 -14.44 -12.03 -23.82
N LEU A 108 -14.12 -11.79 -25.10
CA LEU A 108 -13.23 -10.69 -25.50
C LEU A 108 -13.78 -9.33 -25.12
N GLY A 109 -15.06 -9.07 -25.40
CA GLY A 109 -15.69 -7.80 -25.04
C GLY A 109 -15.83 -7.62 -23.52
N SER A 110 -16.12 -8.69 -22.78
CA SER A 110 -16.13 -8.66 -21.31
C SER A 110 -14.76 -8.28 -20.75
N LEU A 111 -13.67 -8.88 -21.25
CA LEU A 111 -12.30 -8.53 -20.87
C LEU A 111 -11.97 -7.07 -21.20
N MET A 112 -12.39 -6.59 -22.38
CA MET A 112 -12.17 -5.21 -22.79
C MET A 112 -12.92 -4.22 -21.88
N ILE A 113 -14.16 -4.52 -21.52
CA ILE A 113 -14.96 -3.68 -20.60
C ILE A 113 -14.29 -3.66 -19.23
N VAL A 114 -13.90 -4.81 -18.69
CA VAL A 114 -13.23 -4.89 -17.37
C VAL A 114 -11.92 -4.11 -17.37
N ALA A 115 -11.09 -4.29 -18.40
CA ALA A 115 -9.81 -3.59 -18.53
C ALA A 115 -9.99 -2.07 -18.63
N MET A 116 -11.04 -1.61 -19.30
CA MET A 116 -11.27 -0.18 -19.51
C MET A 116 -11.97 0.49 -18.32
N SER A 117 -12.95 -0.17 -17.69
CA SER A 117 -13.89 0.46 -16.73
C SER A 117 -13.74 -0.02 -15.29
N SER A 118 -13.48 -1.31 -15.03
CA SER A 118 -13.59 -1.86 -13.67
C SER A 118 -12.63 -1.21 -12.66
N TRP A 119 -11.40 -0.87 -13.06
CA TRP A 119 -10.44 -0.21 -12.16
C TRP A 119 -10.82 1.26 -11.86
N LEU A 120 -11.40 1.99 -12.83
CA LEU A 120 -11.95 3.33 -12.63
C LEU A 120 -13.19 3.29 -11.73
N ASN A 121 -14.04 2.29 -11.92
CA ASN A 121 -15.21 2.06 -11.09
C ASN A 121 -14.80 1.71 -9.65
N ALA A 122 -13.79 0.85 -9.48
CA ALA A 122 -13.23 0.53 -8.17
C ALA A 122 -12.58 1.76 -7.50
N SER A 123 -11.88 2.60 -8.26
CA SER A 123 -11.33 3.88 -7.79
C SER A 123 -12.43 4.81 -7.28
N ALA A 124 -13.54 4.94 -8.01
CA ALA A 124 -14.66 5.79 -7.58
C ALA A 124 -15.32 5.28 -6.29
N LEU A 125 -15.35 3.96 -6.10
CA LEU A 125 -15.96 3.33 -4.91
C LEU A 125 -15.05 3.35 -3.68
N ALA A 126 -13.75 3.10 -3.86
CA ALA A 126 -12.82 2.80 -2.77
C ALA A 126 -11.58 3.70 -2.72
N GLY A 127 -11.37 4.59 -3.69
CA GLY A 127 -10.13 5.37 -3.81
C GLY A 127 -9.81 6.23 -2.61
N ALA A 128 -10.82 6.84 -1.98
CA ALA A 128 -10.60 7.61 -0.76
C ALA A 128 -10.15 6.73 0.42
N ALA A 129 -10.73 5.53 0.57
CA ALA A 129 -10.33 4.59 1.61
C ALA A 129 -8.93 4.01 1.33
N ALA A 130 -8.59 3.76 0.07
CA ALA A 130 -7.26 3.30 -0.33
C ALA A 130 -6.18 4.34 -0.02
N ILE A 131 -6.43 5.63 -0.29
CA ILE A 131 -5.51 6.70 0.11
C ILE A 131 -5.41 6.76 1.65
N GLN A 132 -6.51 6.66 2.39
CA GLN A 132 -6.44 6.65 3.86
C GLN A 132 -5.56 5.52 4.39
N GLN A 133 -5.63 4.34 3.78
CA GLN A 133 -4.76 3.22 4.10
C GLN A 133 -3.29 3.53 3.77
N HIS A 134 -3.01 4.11 2.61
CA HIS A 134 -1.67 4.55 2.24
C HIS A 134 -1.06 5.51 3.28
N LEU A 135 -1.83 6.52 3.68
CA LEU A 135 -1.42 7.49 4.70
C LEU A 135 -1.17 6.80 6.05
N ALA A 136 -2.05 5.88 6.47
CA ALA A 136 -1.90 5.15 7.72
C ALA A 136 -0.63 4.31 7.79
N ILE A 137 -0.35 3.54 6.72
CA ILE A 137 0.88 2.75 6.60
C ILE A 137 2.11 3.66 6.62
N THR A 138 2.04 4.79 5.91
CA THR A 138 3.14 5.76 5.86
C THR A 138 3.44 6.36 7.24
N VAL A 139 2.44 6.76 8.02
CA VAL A 139 2.65 7.26 9.40
C VAL A 139 3.28 6.19 10.28
N GLN A 140 2.85 4.94 10.14
CA GLN A 140 3.43 3.84 10.92
C GLN A 140 4.92 3.66 10.61
N ASN A 141 5.30 3.73 9.34
CA ASN A 141 6.69 3.68 8.92
C ASN A 141 7.48 4.87 9.46
N TYR A 142 6.96 6.09 9.35
CA TYR A 142 7.61 7.27 9.91
C TYR A 142 7.72 7.25 11.43
N THR A 143 6.75 6.65 12.13
CA THR A 143 6.85 6.45 13.59
C THR A 143 8.03 5.55 13.91
N ARG A 144 8.17 4.43 13.21
CA ARG A 144 9.31 3.51 13.37
C ARG A 144 10.65 4.19 13.06
N ASP A 145 10.68 4.99 11.99
CA ASP A 145 11.89 5.70 11.58
C ASP A 145 12.31 6.76 12.61
N LEU A 146 11.35 7.51 13.16
CA LEU A 146 11.60 8.49 14.23
C LEU A 146 12.10 7.80 15.50
N ASP A 147 11.46 6.71 15.92
CA ASP A 147 11.86 5.94 17.11
C ASP A 147 13.27 5.35 16.95
N THR A 148 13.59 4.84 15.77
CA THR A 148 14.92 4.30 15.46
C THR A 148 15.98 5.42 15.46
N ALA A 149 15.68 6.57 14.85
CA ALA A 149 16.59 7.71 14.84
C ALA A 149 16.83 8.28 16.25
N ASN A 150 15.79 8.34 17.08
CA ASN A 150 15.90 8.73 18.48
C ASN A 150 16.73 7.73 19.29
N SER A 151 16.50 6.43 19.12
CA SER A 151 17.27 5.38 19.79
C SER A 151 18.76 5.47 19.44
N ASN A 152 19.09 5.68 18.16
CA ASN A 152 20.46 5.88 17.71
C ASN A 152 21.09 7.15 18.31
N ALA A 153 20.32 8.23 18.45
CA ALA A 153 20.80 9.48 19.05
C ALA A 153 21.00 9.37 20.57
N ILE A 154 20.13 8.63 21.28
CA ILE A 154 20.25 8.37 22.72
C ILE A 154 21.40 7.40 23.03
N ALA A 155 21.78 6.52 22.11
CA ALA A 155 22.91 5.61 22.31
C ALA A 155 24.20 6.35 22.70
N ALA A 156 24.44 7.57 22.20
CA ALA A 156 25.59 8.37 22.62
C ALA A 156 25.51 8.89 24.06
N GLN A 157 24.30 9.02 24.63
CA GLN A 157 24.08 9.40 26.03
C GLN A 157 24.46 8.28 27.00
N SER A 158 24.45 7.01 26.56
CA SER A 158 24.90 5.90 27.41
C SER A 158 26.39 5.96 27.74
N LEU A 159 27.16 6.75 27.00
CA LEU A 159 28.58 6.99 27.27
C LEU A 159 28.81 8.01 28.39
N LEU A 160 27.79 8.81 28.76
CA LEU A 160 27.94 9.89 29.74
C LEU A 160 28.44 9.41 31.11
N PRO A 161 27.90 8.32 31.71
CA PRO A 161 28.39 7.82 32.99
C PRO A 161 29.87 7.41 32.93
N ASP A 162 30.28 6.77 31.84
CA ASP A 162 31.67 6.32 31.64
C ASP A 162 32.63 7.50 31.47
N ILE A 163 32.21 8.54 30.73
CA ILE A 163 32.96 9.79 30.55
C ILE A 163 33.12 10.51 31.90
N GLN A 164 32.05 10.63 32.69
CA GLN A 164 32.07 11.26 34.00
C GLN A 164 32.95 10.49 34.99
N LEU A 165 32.86 9.15 34.99
CA LEU A 165 33.69 8.30 35.82
C LEU A 165 35.17 8.42 35.45
N ALA A 166 35.50 8.46 34.17
CA ALA A 166 36.86 8.65 33.69
C ALA A 166 37.42 10.05 34.06
N SER A 167 36.63 11.11 33.88
CA SER A 167 36.99 12.47 34.31
C SER A 167 37.28 12.53 35.81
N ALA A 168 36.38 12.00 36.65
CA ALA A 168 36.55 11.98 38.10
C ALA A 168 37.78 11.17 38.55
N ARG A 169 38.11 10.07 37.85
CA ARG A 169 39.33 9.29 38.12
C ARG A 169 40.59 10.10 37.83
N PHE A 170 40.66 10.83 36.71
CA PHE A 170 41.82 11.67 36.39
C PHE A 170 41.97 12.86 37.34
N SER A 171 40.87 13.50 37.73
CA SER A 171 40.89 14.54 38.77
C SER A 171 41.46 14.02 40.09
N LYS A 172 40.98 12.86 40.58
CA LYS A 172 41.51 12.24 41.80
C LYS A 172 42.99 11.88 41.69
N LEU A 173 43.41 11.39 40.52
CA LEU A 173 44.82 11.03 40.28
C LEU A 173 45.72 12.28 40.26
N ALA A 174 45.23 13.39 39.71
CA ALA A 174 45.92 14.68 39.75
C ALA A 174 46.08 15.21 41.19
N ASP A 175 45.04 15.07 42.03
CA ASP A 175 45.09 15.49 43.43
C ASP A 175 46.02 14.62 44.28
N ALA A 176 46.01 13.31 44.05
CA ALA A 176 46.93 12.36 44.67
C ALA A 176 48.40 12.67 44.32
N GLU A 177 48.68 13.02 43.06
CA GLU A 177 50.01 13.41 42.62
C GLU A 177 50.44 14.76 43.21
N ARG A 178 49.51 15.74 43.30
CA ARG A 178 49.77 17.02 43.96
C ARG A 178 50.13 16.85 45.43
N ALA A 179 49.54 15.88 46.11
CA ALA A 179 49.87 15.48 47.48
C ALA A 179 51.19 14.70 47.62
N GLY A 180 51.86 14.36 46.50
CA GLY A 180 53.12 13.61 46.49
C GLY A 180 52.97 12.11 46.74
N SER A 181 51.73 11.58 46.70
CA SER A 181 51.45 10.18 47.05
C SER A 181 51.79 9.17 45.94
N LEU A 182 51.97 9.64 44.70
CA LEU A 182 52.18 8.81 43.50
C LEU A 182 53.66 8.79 43.08
N THR A 183 54.35 9.93 43.05
CA THR A 183 55.78 10.03 42.67
C THR A 183 56.74 10.30 43.83
N GLY A 184 56.25 10.47 45.06
CA GLY A 184 57.06 10.72 46.25
C GLY A 184 57.55 12.17 46.41
N THR A 185 57.16 13.07 45.50
CA THR A 185 57.47 14.50 45.55
C THR A 185 56.19 15.33 45.46
N SER A 186 55.91 16.16 46.47
CA SER A 186 54.76 17.08 46.48
C SER A 186 55.02 18.28 45.56
N GLY A 187 54.13 18.54 44.59
CA GLY A 187 54.23 19.71 43.71
C GLY A 187 53.33 19.66 42.46
N SER A 188 53.12 20.82 41.83
CA SER A 188 52.37 20.97 40.57
C SER A 188 53.23 20.58 39.35
N GLY A 189 53.66 19.32 39.28
CA GLY A 189 54.46 18.81 38.16
C GLY A 189 53.67 18.68 36.84
N THR A 190 54.38 18.37 35.76
CA THR A 190 53.81 18.15 34.42
C THR A 190 52.73 17.07 34.38
N VAL A 191 52.84 16.03 35.22
CA VAL A 191 51.82 14.97 35.38
C VAL A 191 50.49 15.54 35.88
N VAL A 192 50.53 16.41 36.89
CA VAL A 192 49.33 17.05 37.44
C VAL A 192 48.64 17.92 36.38
N GLN A 193 49.41 18.68 35.59
CA GLN A 193 48.88 19.50 34.49
C GLN A 193 48.20 18.64 33.42
N LEU A 194 48.84 17.54 33.01
CA LEU A 194 48.30 16.62 32.02
C LEU A 194 47.01 15.96 32.50
N LEU A 195 46.99 15.41 33.72
CA LEU A 195 45.79 14.78 34.30
C LEU A 195 44.65 15.79 34.48
N THR A 196 44.96 17.02 34.88
CA THR A 196 43.97 18.11 34.97
C THR A 196 43.40 18.46 33.59
N GLN A 197 44.25 18.54 32.56
CA GLN A 197 43.83 18.80 31.18
C GLN A 197 42.94 17.67 30.64
N MET A 198 43.32 16.41 30.86
CA MET A 198 42.51 15.25 30.45
C MET A 198 41.16 15.21 31.15
N SER A 199 41.12 15.49 32.46
CA SER A 199 39.88 15.61 33.23
C SER A 199 38.97 16.68 32.64
N GLY A 200 39.52 17.87 32.34
CA GLY A 200 38.76 18.99 31.77
C GLY A 200 38.28 18.72 30.34
N GLN A 201 39.05 18.01 29.51
CA GLN A 201 38.60 17.58 28.19
C GLN A 201 37.41 16.62 28.28
N LEU A 202 37.48 15.61 29.16
CA LEU A 202 36.36 14.68 29.36
C LEU A 202 35.14 15.35 29.98
N GLU A 203 35.33 16.31 30.89
CA GLU A 203 34.24 17.11 31.44
C GLU A 203 33.56 17.97 30.35
N GLY A 204 34.34 18.58 29.46
CA GLY A 204 33.84 19.29 28.28
C GLY A 204 32.98 18.40 27.39
N VAL A 205 33.46 17.19 27.06
CA VAL A 205 32.69 16.21 26.29
C VAL A 205 31.43 15.77 27.04
N GLY A 206 31.51 15.55 28.35
CA GLY A 206 30.35 15.22 29.18
C GLY A 206 29.27 16.31 29.13
N ASN A 207 29.67 17.58 29.15
CA ASN A 207 28.77 18.72 28.99
C ASN A 207 28.16 18.78 27.59
N GLU A 208 28.93 18.51 26.53
CA GLU A 208 28.43 18.40 25.16
C GLU A 208 27.40 17.27 25.01
N VAL A 209 27.67 16.09 25.60
CA VAL A 209 26.75 14.95 25.59
C VAL A 209 25.44 15.29 26.31
N GLN A 210 25.51 15.98 27.45
CA GLN A 210 24.31 16.41 28.16
C GLN A 210 23.51 17.46 27.38
N ALA A 211 24.18 18.42 26.74
CA ALA A 211 23.53 19.42 25.89
C ALA A 211 22.88 18.78 24.66
N SER A 212 23.56 17.82 24.02
CA SER A 212 23.02 17.01 22.92
C SER A 212 21.78 16.24 23.36
N GLY A 213 21.78 15.63 24.55
CA GLY A 213 20.61 14.92 25.07
C GLY A 213 19.35 15.78 25.19
N LYS A 214 19.49 17.02 25.67
CA LYS A 214 18.36 17.99 25.70
C LYS A 214 17.84 18.28 24.29
N ARG A 215 18.75 18.48 23.32
CA ARG A 215 18.39 18.75 21.92
C ARG A 215 17.69 17.55 21.27
N VAL A 216 18.16 16.33 21.52
CA VAL A 216 17.53 15.09 21.06
C VAL A 216 16.10 14.98 21.59
N SER A 217 15.87 15.24 22.89
CA SER A 217 14.54 15.22 23.49
C SER A 217 13.59 16.22 22.82
N SER A 218 14.04 17.46 22.61
CA SER A 218 13.22 18.49 21.95
C SER A 218 12.89 18.15 20.49
N LEU A 219 13.84 17.57 19.75
CA LEU A 219 13.61 17.11 18.38
C LEU A 219 12.64 15.93 18.35
N PHE A 220 12.75 14.97 19.26
CA PHE A 220 11.83 13.84 19.34
C PHE A 220 10.40 14.29 19.66
N GLU A 221 10.22 15.23 20.59
CA GLU A 221 8.91 15.83 20.87
C GLU A 221 8.33 16.55 19.64
N LEU A 222 9.17 17.29 18.90
CA LEU A 222 8.74 17.95 17.65
C LEU A 222 8.32 16.92 16.60
N GLY A 223 9.09 15.85 16.41
CA GLY A 223 8.73 14.75 15.53
C GLY A 223 7.40 14.08 15.94
N GLY A 224 7.19 13.89 17.25
CA GLY A 224 5.94 13.39 17.80
C GLY A 224 4.75 14.28 17.50
N LYS A 225 4.92 15.61 17.51
CA LYS A 225 3.87 16.58 17.11
C LYS A 225 3.51 16.45 15.64
N HIS A 226 4.49 16.32 14.75
CA HIS A 226 4.25 16.08 13.32
C HIS A 226 3.49 14.77 13.09
N LEU A 227 3.91 13.67 13.76
CA LEU A 227 3.20 12.39 13.70
C LEU A 227 1.77 12.49 14.23
N ALA A 228 1.53 13.24 15.31
CA ALA A 228 0.19 13.48 15.83
C ALA A 228 -0.67 14.22 14.80
N LYS A 229 -0.12 15.25 14.15
CA LYS A 229 -0.83 16.01 13.11
C LYS A 229 -1.15 15.13 11.89
N MET A 230 -0.22 14.27 11.49
CA MET A 230 -0.47 13.29 10.42
C MET A 230 -1.62 12.33 10.77
N ARG A 231 -1.69 11.82 12.01
CA ARG A 231 -2.80 10.95 12.46
C ARG A 231 -4.14 11.70 12.46
N GLU A 232 -4.14 12.96 12.87
CA GLU A 232 -5.31 13.83 12.77
C GLU A 232 -5.76 13.94 11.31
N LEU A 233 -4.84 14.24 10.39
CA LEU A 233 -5.12 14.32 8.94
C LEU A 233 -5.62 13.00 8.34
N ILE A 234 -5.32 11.84 8.92
CA ILE A 234 -5.89 10.55 8.50
C ILE A 234 -7.33 10.39 9.00
N SER A 235 -7.61 10.82 10.22
CA SER A 235 -8.93 10.68 10.86
C SER A 235 -9.94 11.77 10.48
N ASP A 236 -9.46 12.93 10.00
CA ASP A 236 -10.28 14.11 9.77
C ASP A 236 -11.36 13.88 8.69
N ARG A 237 -12.42 14.68 8.71
CA ARG A 237 -13.49 14.63 7.70
C ARG A 237 -13.23 15.68 6.63
N GLY A 238 -13.32 15.29 5.36
CA GLY A 238 -13.16 16.22 4.23
C GLY A 238 -12.53 15.55 3.02
N PRO A 239 -12.28 16.32 1.95
CA PRO A 239 -11.63 15.82 0.74
C PRO A 239 -10.27 15.20 1.06
N ILE A 240 -10.10 13.92 0.68
CA ILE A 240 -8.89 13.16 0.99
C ILE A 240 -7.65 13.71 0.29
N THR A 241 -7.81 14.32 -0.89
CA THR A 241 -6.73 14.92 -1.67
C THR A 241 -6.08 16.08 -0.93
N THR A 242 -6.88 17.05 -0.47
CA THR A 242 -6.37 18.20 0.32
C THR A 242 -5.67 17.74 1.59
N ARG A 243 -6.22 16.72 2.25
CA ARG A 243 -5.60 16.13 3.45
C ARG A 243 -4.28 15.42 3.13
N SER A 244 -4.20 14.73 2.00
CA SER A 244 -2.97 14.09 1.51
C SER A 244 -1.88 15.11 1.18
N ASP A 245 -2.24 16.28 0.64
CA ASP A 245 -1.28 17.37 0.39
C ASP A 245 -0.75 17.98 1.70
N ALA A 246 -1.63 18.20 2.68
CA ALA A 246 -1.22 18.62 4.02
C ALA A 246 -0.32 17.58 4.69
N PHE A 247 -0.62 16.28 4.49
CA PHE A 247 0.19 15.19 4.99
C PHE A 247 1.60 15.19 4.39
N ALA A 248 1.73 15.50 3.09
CA ALA A 248 3.03 15.63 2.43
C ALA A 248 3.91 16.71 3.09
N THR A 249 3.29 17.82 3.51
CA THR A 249 3.97 18.92 4.20
C THR A 249 4.51 18.46 5.56
N GLU A 250 3.68 17.77 6.34
CA GLU A 250 4.09 17.20 7.63
C GLU A 250 5.19 16.13 7.44
N SER A 251 5.11 15.33 6.37
CA SER A 251 6.12 14.32 6.04
C SER A 251 7.49 14.96 5.80
N LEU A 252 7.54 16.04 5.02
CA LEU A 252 8.77 16.78 4.78
C LEU A 252 9.35 17.37 6.07
N ALA A 253 8.50 17.96 6.92
CA ALA A 253 8.93 18.49 8.20
C ALA A 253 9.52 17.40 9.11
N LEU A 254 8.84 16.24 9.19
CA LEU A 254 9.31 15.11 9.98
C LEU A 254 10.63 14.53 9.46
N MET A 255 10.80 14.42 8.14
CA MET A 255 12.08 14.02 7.53
C MET A 255 13.21 14.98 7.95
N GLY A 256 12.94 16.29 7.99
CA GLY A 256 13.88 17.28 8.52
C GLY A 256 14.23 17.06 9.98
N VAL A 257 13.25 16.71 10.83
CA VAL A 257 13.49 16.35 12.24
C VAL A 257 14.37 15.11 12.37
N ILE A 258 14.08 14.04 11.60
CA ILE A 258 14.86 12.80 11.62
C ILE A 258 16.31 13.06 11.17
N ALA A 259 16.50 13.85 10.12
CA ALA A 259 17.83 14.25 9.67
C ALA A 259 18.58 15.04 10.76
N ASN A 260 17.91 15.97 11.43
CA ASN A 260 18.50 16.74 12.54
C ASN A 260 18.86 15.85 13.75
N LEU A 261 18.03 14.85 14.08
CA LEU A 261 18.33 13.88 15.14
C LEU A 261 19.65 13.14 14.84
N GLN A 262 19.82 12.66 13.60
CA GLN A 262 21.03 11.96 13.20
C GLN A 262 22.28 12.85 13.18
N GLN A 263 22.13 14.12 12.82
CA GLN A 263 23.22 15.10 12.84
C GLN A 263 23.61 15.55 14.25
N THR A 264 22.73 15.38 15.23
CA THR A 264 22.97 15.78 16.63
C THR A 264 23.86 14.78 17.40
N SER A 265 24.27 13.68 16.75
CA SER A 265 25.14 12.68 17.36
C SER A 265 26.49 13.26 17.81
N VAL A 266 26.79 13.07 19.10
CA VAL A 266 28.04 13.45 19.76
C VAL A 266 29.10 12.34 19.70
N ALA A 267 28.77 11.17 19.16
CA ALA A 267 29.71 10.05 19.03
C ALA A 267 31.03 10.42 18.31
N PRO A 268 31.05 11.26 17.24
CA PRO A 268 32.31 11.72 16.65
C PRO A 268 33.17 12.57 17.60
N ALA A 269 32.54 13.38 18.46
CA ALA A 269 33.25 14.19 19.45
C ALA A 269 33.86 13.31 20.55
N VAL A 270 33.10 12.32 21.03
CA VAL A 270 33.59 11.34 22.02
C VAL A 270 34.75 10.53 21.48
N LYS A 271 34.66 10.01 20.24
CA LYS A 271 35.76 9.28 19.58
C LYS A 271 37.02 10.16 19.47
N ARG A 272 36.87 11.41 19.02
CA ARG A 272 38.01 12.35 18.91
C ARG A 272 38.65 12.62 20.27
N ALA A 273 37.85 12.86 21.31
CA ALA A 273 38.38 13.09 22.65
C ALA A 273 39.10 11.85 23.18
N ALA A 274 38.53 10.66 22.98
CA ALA A 274 39.16 9.40 23.37
C ALA A 274 40.51 9.19 22.68
N THR A 275 40.62 9.44 21.37
CA THR A 275 41.90 9.36 20.64
C THR A 275 42.91 10.43 21.10
N SER A 276 42.44 11.63 21.43
CA SER A 276 43.31 12.72 21.93
C SER A 276 43.92 12.39 23.29
N LEU A 277 43.23 11.63 24.15
CA LEU A 277 43.76 11.22 25.45
C LEU A 277 45.01 10.35 25.32
N THR A 278 45.07 9.46 24.33
CA THR A 278 46.24 8.61 24.07
C THR A 278 47.36 9.36 23.37
N SER A 279 47.06 10.21 22.39
CA SER A 279 48.11 10.96 21.67
C SER A 279 48.69 12.13 22.47
N GLY A 280 47.93 12.68 23.43
CA GLY A 280 48.35 13.82 24.24
C GLY A 280 49.25 13.45 25.42
N PHE A 281 49.41 12.16 25.73
CA PHE A 281 50.28 11.71 26.81
C PHE A 281 51.75 11.75 26.37
N ILE A 282 52.51 12.69 26.91
CA ILE A 282 53.97 12.71 26.81
C ILE A 282 54.50 12.34 28.20
N ALA A 283 55.12 11.17 28.33
CA ALA A 283 55.71 10.73 29.59
C ALA A 283 56.75 11.78 30.08
N PRO A 284 56.56 12.40 31.25
CA PRO A 284 57.52 13.35 31.76
C PRO A 284 58.84 12.65 32.13
N VAL A 285 59.96 13.31 31.82
CA VAL A 285 61.30 12.78 32.11
C VAL A 285 61.49 12.70 33.63
N ALA A 286 61.80 11.52 34.16
CA ALA A 286 62.05 11.32 35.59
C ALA A 286 63.22 12.20 36.05
N ALA A 287 62.96 13.13 36.96
CA ALA A 287 63.95 14.06 37.51
C ALA A 287 64.42 13.57 38.89
N GLY A 288 65.19 12.49 38.92
CA GLY A 288 65.75 11.92 40.16
C GLY A 288 66.96 11.01 39.88
N ARG A 289 67.88 10.88 40.85
CA ARG A 289 68.99 9.90 40.80
C ARG A 289 68.61 8.66 41.62
N GLY A 290 68.72 7.47 41.03
CA GLY A 290 68.53 6.17 41.72
C GLY A 290 67.07 5.67 41.78
N ASP A 291 66.76 4.86 42.80
CA ASP A 291 65.48 4.14 43.04
C ASP A 291 64.20 5.01 42.90
N LEU A 292 64.29 6.32 43.16
CA LEU A 292 63.17 7.25 42.98
C LEU A 292 62.76 7.40 41.51
N ALA A 293 63.72 7.43 40.58
CA ALA A 293 63.46 7.57 39.16
C ALA A 293 62.84 6.30 38.56
N ASP A 294 63.28 5.12 39.03
CA ASP A 294 62.73 3.83 38.62
C ASP A 294 61.27 3.66 39.09
N ARG A 295 60.97 4.06 40.33
CA ARG A 295 59.60 4.07 40.87
C ARG A 295 58.70 5.05 40.11
N GLN A 296 59.19 6.26 39.83
CA GLN A 296 58.45 7.26 39.05
C GLN A 296 58.14 6.76 37.65
N SER A 297 59.12 6.16 36.96
CA SER A 297 58.92 5.57 35.63
C SER A 297 57.88 4.43 35.65
N SER A 298 57.92 3.56 36.67
CA SER A 298 56.93 2.49 36.84
C SER A 298 55.51 3.01 37.09
N VAL A 299 55.34 4.06 37.90
CA VAL A 299 54.04 4.67 38.17
C VAL A 299 53.49 5.36 36.93
N VAL A 300 54.31 6.15 36.24
CA VAL A 300 53.94 6.82 34.99
C VAL A 300 53.50 5.80 33.93
N SER A 301 54.21 4.68 33.77
CA SER A 301 53.83 3.61 32.84
C SER A 301 52.51 2.91 33.21
N LYS A 302 52.22 2.71 34.51
CA LYS A 302 50.92 2.18 34.97
C LYS A 302 49.77 3.16 34.71
N VAL A 303 50.01 4.45 34.90
CA VAL A 303 49.02 5.50 34.61
C VAL A 303 48.77 5.60 33.11
N GLU A 304 49.82 5.57 32.30
CA GLU A 304 49.75 5.57 30.83
C GLU A 304 48.94 4.37 30.30
N SER A 305 49.24 3.16 30.75
CA SER A 305 48.50 1.96 30.34
C SER A 305 47.03 2.01 30.77
N SER A 306 46.73 2.55 31.95
CA SER A 306 45.35 2.76 32.40
C SER A 306 44.61 3.82 31.56
N ILE A 307 45.27 4.91 31.18
CA ILE A 307 44.72 5.94 30.29
C ILE A 307 44.43 5.31 28.93
N ALA A 308 45.39 4.58 28.38
CA ALA A 308 45.28 3.94 27.06
C ALA A 308 44.12 2.95 27.01
N ALA A 309 43.96 2.11 28.04
CA ALA A 309 42.84 1.16 28.13
C ALA A 309 41.48 1.88 28.17
N GLN A 310 41.35 2.95 28.98
CA GLN A 310 40.10 3.70 29.09
C GLN A 310 39.76 4.45 27.80
N ALA A 311 40.76 5.07 27.17
CA ALA A 311 40.62 5.74 25.88
C ALA A 311 40.19 4.76 24.79
N SER A 312 40.81 3.57 24.71
CA SER A 312 40.42 2.52 23.76
C SER A 312 38.97 2.09 23.97
N SER A 313 38.57 1.84 25.22
CA SER A 313 37.20 1.44 25.54
C SER A 313 36.17 2.50 25.14
N LEU A 314 36.44 3.79 25.39
CA LEU A 314 35.54 4.88 25.00
C LEU A 314 35.49 5.06 23.48
N ALA A 315 36.63 4.93 22.80
CA ALA A 315 36.71 5.01 21.34
C ALA A 315 35.95 3.87 20.66
N GLU A 316 36.09 2.63 21.15
CA GLU A 316 35.35 1.46 20.65
C GLU A 316 33.84 1.59 20.87
N ALA A 317 33.42 2.10 22.04
CA ALA A 317 32.01 2.31 22.33
C ALA A 317 31.41 3.39 21.41
N ALA A 318 32.14 4.49 21.18
CA ALA A 318 31.74 5.52 20.22
C ALA A 318 31.70 4.96 18.78
N GLU A 319 32.64 4.10 18.39
CA GLU A 319 32.66 3.48 17.06
C GLU A 319 31.45 2.58 16.82
N LYS A 320 31.06 1.78 17.82
CA LYS A 320 29.84 0.95 17.74
C LYS A 320 28.60 1.79 17.48
N ILE A 321 28.52 2.99 18.06
CA ILE A 321 27.41 3.93 17.84
C ILE A 321 27.48 4.55 16.44
N LEU A 322 28.68 4.91 15.96
CA LEU A 322 28.88 5.43 14.60
C LEU A 322 28.59 4.38 13.51
N ALA A 323 28.75 3.10 13.84
CA ALA A 323 28.43 1.98 12.96
C ALA A 323 26.93 1.64 12.92
N LEU A 324 26.10 2.26 13.76
CA LEU A 324 24.65 2.06 13.70
C LEU A 324 24.11 2.50 12.32
N PRO A 325 23.19 1.72 11.72
CA PRO A 325 22.64 2.06 10.42
C PRO A 325 21.90 3.40 10.50
N LYS A 326 22.16 4.27 9.53
CA LYS A 326 21.41 5.52 9.39
C LYS A 326 19.99 5.21 8.94
N VAL A 327 19.03 5.94 9.50
CA VAL A 327 17.63 5.84 9.07
C VAL A 327 17.47 6.73 7.84
N GLU A 328 17.04 6.16 6.74
CA GLU A 328 16.67 6.93 5.54
C GLU A 328 15.17 6.82 5.36
N PRO A 329 14.39 7.78 5.91
CA PRO A 329 12.94 7.75 5.77
C PRO A 329 12.56 7.77 4.29
N GLY A 330 11.63 6.89 3.92
CA GLY A 330 11.07 6.90 2.58
C GLY A 330 10.42 8.24 2.28
N ARG A 331 10.73 8.85 1.13
CA ARG A 331 10.05 10.08 0.71
C ARG A 331 8.57 9.79 0.47
N PHE A 332 7.71 10.64 1.01
CA PHE A 332 6.28 10.54 0.72
C PHE A 332 6.03 10.76 -0.77
N GLN A 333 5.28 9.85 -1.37
CA GLN A 333 4.83 9.95 -2.75
C GLN A 333 3.31 10.03 -2.72
N ALA A 334 2.76 11.14 -3.18
CA ALA A 334 1.31 11.29 -3.30
C ALA A 334 0.80 10.31 -4.36
N MET A 335 -0.24 9.55 -4.02
CA MET A 335 -0.88 8.61 -4.93
C MET A 335 -2.24 9.15 -5.37
N SER A 336 -2.58 8.93 -6.64
CA SER A 336 -3.95 9.15 -7.09
C SER A 336 -4.90 8.10 -6.48
N PRO A 337 -6.22 8.37 -6.38
CA PRO A 337 -7.18 7.38 -5.89
C PRO A 337 -7.11 6.06 -6.67
N ALA A 338 -6.93 6.13 -7.98
CA ALA A 338 -6.89 4.96 -8.84
C ALA A 338 -5.60 4.14 -8.65
N GLU A 339 -4.47 4.82 -8.50
CA GLU A 339 -3.19 4.17 -8.18
C GLU A 339 -3.24 3.49 -6.81
N ALA A 340 -3.85 4.14 -5.82
CA ALA A 340 -4.02 3.58 -4.49
C ALA A 340 -4.89 2.30 -4.51
N VAL A 341 -6.00 2.29 -5.25
CA VAL A 341 -6.86 1.08 -5.35
C VAL A 341 -6.14 -0.07 -6.06
N LEU A 342 -5.28 0.22 -7.03
CA LEU A 342 -4.46 -0.81 -7.68
C LEU A 342 -3.37 -1.33 -6.75
N HIS A 343 -2.69 -0.45 -6.02
CA HIS A 343 -1.62 -0.83 -5.11
C HIS A 343 -2.15 -1.64 -3.91
N TYR A 344 -3.30 -1.26 -3.37
CA TYR A 344 -3.97 -1.94 -2.25
C TYR A 344 -5.13 -2.85 -2.72
N ALA A 345 -5.08 -3.38 -3.95
CA ALA A 345 -6.20 -4.11 -4.53
C ALA A 345 -6.68 -5.29 -3.66
N GLY A 346 -5.75 -5.96 -2.96
CA GLY A 346 -6.05 -7.07 -2.05
C GLY A 346 -6.93 -6.69 -0.86
N ASP A 347 -6.90 -5.44 -0.41
CA ASP A 347 -7.66 -4.96 0.73
C ASP A 347 -9.07 -4.46 0.33
N PHE A 348 -9.28 -4.20 -0.97
CA PHE A 348 -10.54 -3.69 -1.51
C PHE A 348 -11.27 -4.70 -2.42
N ILE A 349 -11.10 -6.01 -2.17
CA ILE A 349 -11.77 -7.08 -2.94
C ILE A 349 -13.28 -6.86 -3.09
N PRO A 350 -14.06 -6.46 -2.06
CA PRO A 350 -15.49 -6.21 -2.22
C PRO A 350 -15.80 -5.10 -3.23
N SER A 351 -15.01 -4.03 -3.25
CA SER A 351 -15.18 -2.90 -4.18
C SER A 351 -14.82 -3.30 -5.61
N TRP A 352 -13.75 -4.11 -5.77
CA TRP A 352 -13.40 -4.71 -7.06
C TRP A 352 -14.49 -5.65 -7.56
N ALA A 353 -15.02 -6.50 -6.69
CA ALA A 353 -16.11 -7.41 -7.04
C ALA A 353 -17.36 -6.63 -7.47
N GLY A 354 -17.70 -5.55 -6.76
CA GLY A 354 -18.80 -4.64 -7.14
C GLY A 354 -18.58 -3.99 -8.50
N ALA A 355 -17.39 -3.43 -8.74
CA ALA A 355 -17.03 -2.81 -10.00
C ALA A 355 -17.12 -3.78 -11.19
N ILE A 356 -16.52 -4.97 -11.07
CA ILE A 356 -16.58 -6.02 -12.09
C ILE A 356 -18.02 -6.52 -12.28
N SER A 357 -18.79 -6.62 -11.19
CA SER A 357 -20.19 -7.07 -11.26
C SER A 357 -21.06 -6.08 -12.03
N ILE A 358 -20.86 -4.77 -11.86
CA ILE A 358 -21.59 -3.75 -12.65
C ILE A 358 -21.31 -3.93 -14.15
N ASP A 359 -20.05 -4.19 -14.51
CA ASP A 359 -19.63 -4.36 -15.89
C ASP A 359 -20.13 -5.67 -16.53
N LEU A 360 -20.15 -6.77 -15.75
CA LEU A 360 -20.39 -8.13 -16.24
C LEU A 360 -21.79 -8.70 -15.94
N MET A 361 -22.61 -8.04 -15.12
CA MET A 361 -23.97 -8.51 -14.82
C MET A 361 -24.82 -8.77 -16.07
N PRO A 362 -24.72 -8.00 -17.16
CA PRO A 362 -25.46 -8.31 -18.38
C PRO A 362 -25.05 -9.63 -19.06
N ALA A 363 -23.86 -10.17 -18.79
CA ALA A 363 -23.47 -11.51 -19.28
C ALA A 363 -24.43 -12.59 -18.75
N VAL A 364 -24.81 -12.50 -17.47
CA VAL A 364 -25.77 -13.42 -16.85
C VAL A 364 -27.13 -13.30 -17.52
N LEU A 365 -27.56 -12.09 -17.86
CA LEU A 365 -28.80 -11.83 -18.58
C LEU A 365 -28.81 -12.49 -19.97
N VAL A 366 -27.69 -12.37 -20.72
CA VAL A 366 -27.51 -13.02 -22.02
C VAL A 366 -27.59 -14.55 -21.89
N LEU A 367 -26.96 -15.14 -20.87
CA LEU A 367 -27.02 -16.58 -20.62
C LEU A 367 -28.45 -17.06 -20.33
N ILE A 368 -29.19 -16.33 -19.49
CA ILE A 368 -30.60 -16.63 -19.20
C ILE A 368 -31.42 -16.60 -20.49
N LEU A 369 -31.26 -15.56 -21.32
CA LEU A 369 -31.96 -15.45 -22.61
C LEU A 369 -31.64 -16.62 -23.54
N CYS A 370 -30.38 -17.06 -23.60
CA CYS A 370 -29.98 -18.20 -24.42
C CYS A 370 -30.67 -19.50 -23.97
N VAL A 371 -30.76 -19.74 -22.66
CA VAL A 371 -31.44 -20.92 -22.09
C VAL A 371 -32.93 -20.89 -22.39
N VAL A 372 -33.58 -19.74 -22.21
CA VAL A 372 -35.03 -19.59 -22.47
C VAL A 372 -35.35 -19.79 -23.95
N HIS A 373 -34.59 -19.18 -24.87
CA HIS A 373 -34.79 -19.38 -26.31
C HIS A 373 -34.50 -20.82 -26.76
N ALA A 374 -33.54 -21.50 -26.12
CA ALA A 374 -33.31 -22.92 -26.37
C ALA A 374 -34.48 -23.80 -25.92
N ALA A 375 -35.11 -23.50 -24.78
CA ALA A 375 -36.30 -24.19 -24.30
C ALA A 375 -37.50 -23.97 -25.22
N ILE A 376 -37.76 -22.72 -25.64
CA ILE A 376 -38.82 -22.37 -26.60
C ILE A 376 -38.65 -23.16 -27.90
N ARG A 377 -37.43 -23.25 -28.44
CA ARG A 377 -37.16 -24.04 -29.66
C ARG A 377 -37.39 -25.53 -29.47
N ARG A 378 -36.97 -26.10 -28.32
CA ARG A 378 -37.16 -27.51 -28.03
C ARG A 378 -38.64 -27.89 -27.94
N GLU A 379 -39.45 -27.02 -27.37
CA GLU A 379 -40.90 -27.25 -27.21
C GLU A 379 -41.72 -26.83 -28.43
N GLY A 380 -41.22 -25.91 -29.25
CA GLY A 380 -41.81 -25.51 -30.52
C GLY A 380 -41.41 -26.40 -31.70
N ALA A 381 -40.43 -27.29 -31.53
CA ALA A 381 -40.10 -28.29 -32.53
C ALA A 381 -41.30 -29.25 -32.67
N PRO A 382 -41.89 -29.40 -33.87
CA PRO A 382 -42.94 -30.38 -34.06
C PRO A 382 -42.40 -31.75 -33.67
N THR A 383 -43.02 -32.38 -32.68
CA THR A 383 -42.86 -33.82 -32.51
C THR A 383 -43.38 -34.42 -33.82
N VAL A 384 -42.48 -34.93 -34.66
CA VAL A 384 -42.86 -35.80 -35.78
C VAL A 384 -43.40 -37.07 -35.13
N ALA A 385 -44.64 -37.00 -34.66
CA ALA A 385 -45.39 -38.16 -34.30
C ALA A 385 -45.66 -38.86 -35.64
N ALA A 386 -45.09 -40.04 -35.83
CA ALA A 386 -45.27 -40.87 -37.02
C ALA A 386 -46.76 -41.15 -37.36
N THR A 387 -47.67 -40.78 -36.46
CA THR A 387 -49.13 -40.84 -36.62
C THR A 387 -49.75 -39.78 -37.55
N ASP A 388 -49.05 -38.69 -37.87
CA ASP A 388 -49.58 -37.63 -38.77
C ASP A 388 -48.97 -37.66 -40.19
N MET A 389 -48.24 -38.72 -40.53
CA MET A 389 -47.77 -38.92 -41.90
C MET A 389 -48.98 -39.20 -42.78
N THR A 390 -49.37 -38.26 -43.63
CA THR A 390 -50.50 -38.47 -44.53
C THR A 390 -50.12 -39.51 -45.59
N VAL A 391 -51.11 -40.25 -46.09
CA VAL A 391 -50.89 -41.23 -47.17
C VAL A 391 -50.25 -40.56 -48.41
N GLY A 392 -50.53 -39.27 -48.62
CA GLY A 392 -49.90 -38.47 -49.66
C GLY A 392 -48.39 -38.30 -49.46
N ASP A 393 -47.96 -38.01 -48.24
CA ASP A 393 -46.52 -37.87 -47.90
C ASP A 393 -45.79 -39.21 -48.04
N MET A 394 -46.44 -40.31 -47.68
CA MET A 394 -45.88 -41.66 -47.85
C MET A 394 -45.78 -42.06 -49.33
N MET A 395 -46.77 -41.70 -50.15
CA MET A 395 -46.72 -41.94 -51.60
C MET A 395 -45.66 -41.08 -52.29
N ALA A 396 -45.49 -39.82 -51.90
CA ALA A 396 -44.44 -38.95 -52.41
C ALA A 396 -43.04 -39.45 -52.04
N ALA A 397 -42.86 -39.93 -50.80
CA ALA A 397 -41.61 -40.55 -50.37
C ALA A 397 -41.29 -41.85 -51.14
N LEU A 398 -42.30 -42.68 -51.42
CA LEU A 398 -42.14 -43.90 -52.22
C LEU A 398 -41.85 -43.62 -53.70
N GLN A 399 -42.44 -42.58 -54.28
CA GLN A 399 -42.12 -42.13 -55.64
C GLN A 399 -40.67 -41.64 -55.73
N MET A 400 -40.24 -40.79 -54.79
CA MET A 400 -38.84 -40.37 -54.72
C MET A 400 -37.87 -41.55 -54.53
N ALA A 401 -38.22 -42.55 -53.72
CA ALA A 401 -37.40 -43.75 -53.56
C ALA A 401 -37.29 -44.59 -54.84
N ARG A 402 -38.34 -44.56 -55.69
CA ARG A 402 -38.38 -45.29 -56.96
C ARG A 402 -37.67 -44.56 -58.09
N ASP A 403 -37.59 -43.23 -58.03
CA ASP A 403 -36.82 -42.42 -58.99
C ASP A 403 -35.31 -42.46 -58.71
N VAL A 404 -34.91 -42.88 -57.51
CA VAL A 404 -33.51 -43.02 -57.08
C VAL A 404 -32.99 -44.47 -57.23
N SER A 405 -33.88 -45.44 -57.47
CA SER A 405 -33.56 -46.83 -57.82
C SER A 405 -33.59 -47.05 -59.33
#